data_AF-A0A161IBX3-F1
#
_entry.id   AF-A0A161IBX3-F1
#
_cell.length_a   1.000
_cell.length_b   1.000
_cell.length_c   1.000
_cell.angle_alpha   90.00
_cell.angle_beta   90.00
_cell.angle_gamma   90.00
#
_symmetry.space_group_name_H-M   'P 1'
#
loop_
_entity.id
_entity.type
_entity.pdbx_description
1 polymer ?
#
loop_
_entity_poly.entity_id
_entity_poly.type
_entity_poly.pdbx_seq_one_letter_code
_entity_poly.pdbx_strand_id
1 'polypeptide(L)' 'MELWIQPCTPCADLYGQASAVEPHDTLTLVGAGAVKDARAEQHYTCTRCRAAFVRILAGEPRTQIWMLLNAAQH' A
#
# COMPACT_ATOMS: atom_id res chain seq x y z
N MET A 1 8.32 0.04 23.78
CA MET A 1 6.93 0.49 23.54
C MET A 1 6.75 0.48 22.04
N GLU A 2 6.19 -0.60 21.51
CA GLU A 2 5.98 -0.77 20.08
C GLU A 2 4.84 0.17 19.68
N LEU A 3 5.11 1.13 18.80
CA LEU A 3 4.08 1.97 18.20
C LEU A 3 3.25 1.09 17.27
N TRP A 4 2.30 0.32 17.84
CA TRP A 4 1.25 -0.35 17.09
C TRP A 4 0.32 0.71 16.53
N ILE A 5 0.70 1.26 15.37
CA ILE A 5 -0.23 2.01 14.54
C ILE A 5 -1.22 1.00 14.02
N GLN A 6 -2.34 0.85 14.74
CA GLN A 6 -3.47 0.09 14.26
C GLN A 6 -3.99 0.79 12.99
N PRO A 7 -3.95 0.12 11.83
CA PRO A 7 -4.53 0.69 10.63
C PRO A 7 -6.02 0.95 10.89
N CYS A 8 -6.57 2.01 10.27
CA CYS A 8 -8.02 2.16 10.27
C CYS A 8 -8.65 0.95 9.55
N THR A 9 -9.89 0.61 9.90
CA THR A 9 -10.63 -0.52 9.31
C THR A 9 -10.44 -0.67 7.80
N PRO A 10 -10.61 0.37 6.96
CA PRO A 10 -10.48 0.19 5.51
C PRO A 10 -9.03 -0.08 5.07
N CYS A 11 -8.01 0.38 5.80
CA CYS A 11 -6.61 0.01 5.55
C CYS A 11 -6.31 -1.43 5.98
N ALA A 12 -6.90 -1.88 7.10
CA ALA A 12 -6.77 -3.26 7.56
C ALA A 12 -7.39 -4.23 6.54
N ASP A 13 -8.56 -3.87 6.00
CA ASP A 13 -9.27 -4.68 4.99
C ASP A 13 -8.55 -4.70 3.64
N LEU A 14 -7.88 -3.60 3.27
CA LEU A 14 -7.13 -3.49 2.02
C LEU A 14 -5.81 -4.27 2.04
N TYR A 15 -5.21 -4.46 3.22
CA TYR A 15 -3.96 -5.20 3.35
C TYR A 15 -4.10 -6.65 2.87
N GLY A 16 -3.20 -7.08 1.97
CA GLY A 16 -3.19 -8.42 1.39
C GLY A 16 -4.22 -8.65 0.26
N GLN A 17 -5.06 -7.66 -0.05
CA GLN A 17 -5.99 -7.73 -1.17
C GLN A 17 -5.25 -7.69 -2.52
N ALA A 18 -5.88 -8.21 -3.56
CA ALA A 18 -5.36 -8.11 -4.92
C ALA A 18 -5.20 -6.64 -5.34
N SER A 19 -4.16 -6.34 -6.12
CA SER A 19 -3.93 -4.99 -6.60
C SER A 19 -5.04 -4.48 -7.51
N ALA A 20 -5.91 -5.35 -8.04
CA ALA A 20 -7.10 -4.93 -8.78
C ALA A 20 -8.12 -4.16 -7.93
N VAL A 21 -8.12 -4.35 -6.60
CA VAL A 21 -8.99 -3.62 -5.67
C VAL A 21 -8.59 -2.14 -5.67
N GLU A 22 -9.58 -1.27 -5.86
CA GLU A 22 -9.37 0.18 -5.89
C GLU A 22 -9.01 0.71 -4.49
N PRO A 23 -8.14 1.74 -4.41
CA PRO A 23 -7.88 2.41 -3.15
C PRO A 23 -9.16 3.09 -2.64
N HIS A 24 -9.37 3.05 -1.34
CA HIS A 24 -10.45 3.81 -0.70
C HIS A 24 -10.10 5.31 -0.65
N ASP A 25 -11.10 6.18 -0.46
CA ASP A 25 -10.97 7.65 -0.57
C ASP A 25 -9.91 8.27 0.35
N THR A 26 -9.63 7.64 1.49
CA THR A 26 -8.60 8.13 2.44
C THR A 26 -7.18 7.69 2.10
N LEU A 27 -6.95 7.02 0.97
CA LEU A 27 -5.63 6.59 0.50
C LEU A 27 -5.16 7.51 -0.65
N THR A 28 -4.09 8.26 -0.44
CA THR A 28 -3.57 9.21 -1.43
C THR A 28 -2.32 8.64 -2.09
N LEU A 29 -2.25 8.70 -3.42
CA LEU A 29 -1.06 8.32 -4.18
C LEU A 29 0.06 9.34 -3.90
N VAL A 30 1.17 8.88 -3.34
CA VAL A 30 2.34 9.74 -3.04
C VAL A 30 3.44 9.60 -4.08
N GLY A 31 3.46 8.50 -4.84
CA GLY A 31 4.41 8.30 -5.93
C GLY A 31 4.15 7.02 -6.68
N ALA A 32 4.62 6.94 -7.91
CA ALA A 32 4.62 5.71 -8.69
C ALA A 32 6.03 5.50 -9.23
N GLY A 33 6.50 4.25 -9.19
CA GLY A 33 7.83 3.87 -9.62
C GLY A 33 7.78 2.62 -10.49
N ALA A 34 8.68 2.56 -11.46
CA ALA A 34 9.04 1.32 -12.11
C ALA A 34 10.37 0.88 -11.51
N VAL A 35 10.39 -0.25 -10.80
CA VAL A 35 11.64 -0.88 -10.40
C VAL A 35 12.22 -1.58 -11.64
N LYS A 36 13.53 -1.47 -11.85
CA LYS A 36 14.25 -2.18 -12.92
C LYS A 36 13.73 -3.63 -12.98
N ASP A 37 13.38 -4.09 -14.18
CA ASP A 37 12.75 -5.38 -14.48
C ASP A 37 11.21 -5.44 -14.44
N ALA A 38 10.53 -4.43 -14.99
CA ALA A 38 9.11 -4.43 -15.36
C ALA A 38 8.09 -4.46 -14.20
N ARG A 39 8.54 -4.30 -12.95
CA ARG A 39 7.66 -4.16 -11.81
C ARG A 39 7.21 -2.71 -11.66
N ALA A 40 5.94 -2.46 -11.94
CA ALA A 40 5.29 -1.17 -11.68
C ALA A 40 4.67 -1.21 -10.29
N GLU A 41 5.03 -0.24 -9.45
CA GLU A 41 4.48 -0.10 -8.11
C GLU A 41 4.04 1.32 -7.81
N GLN A 42 2.97 1.44 -7.04
CA GLN A 42 2.40 2.70 -6.60
C GLN A 42 2.49 2.78 -5.08
N HIS A 43 3.04 3.88 -4.59
CA HIS A 43 3.14 4.20 -3.19
C HIS A 43 1.95 5.07 -2.78
N TYR A 44 1.25 4.66 -1.73
CA TYR A 44 0.11 5.37 -1.17
C TYR A 44 0.34 5.68 0.29
N THR A 45 -0.28 6.75 0.78
CA THR A 45 -0.34 7.08 2.21
C THR A 45 -1.77 7.34 2.59
N CYS A 46 -2.22 6.71 3.68
CA CYS A 46 -3.52 6.99 4.24
C CYS A 46 -3.51 8.33 4.98
N THR A 47 -4.38 9.26 4.63
CA THR A 47 -4.50 10.55 5.32
C THR A 47 -5.09 10.43 6.72
N ARG A 48 -5.82 9.32 6.99
CA ARG A 48 -6.48 9.07 8.28
C ARG A 48 -5.55 8.44 9.32
N CYS A 49 -4.91 7.32 9.00
CA CYS A 49 -4.03 6.61 9.94
C CYS A 49 -2.53 6.77 9.64
N ARG A 50 -2.16 7.46 8.55
CA ARG A 50 -0.77 7.63 8.09
C ARG A 50 -0.06 6.32 7.74
N ALA A 51 -0.81 5.25 7.47
CA ALA A 51 -0.27 4.00 6.95
C ALA A 51 0.29 4.20 5.54
N ALA A 52 1.51 3.70 5.29
CA ALA A 52 2.10 3.67 3.97
C ALA A 52 1.82 2.33 3.29
N PHE A 53 1.37 2.38 2.05
CA PHE A 53 1.02 1.21 1.24
C PHE A 53 1.82 1.19 -0.05
N VAL A 54 2.08 -0.02 -0.54
CA VAL A 54 2.52 -0.27 -1.90
C VAL A 54 1.48 -1.14 -2.59
N ARG A 55 1.10 -0.72 -3.79
CA ARG A 55 0.30 -1.49 -4.72
C ARG A 55 1.20 -1.94 -5.86
N ILE A 56 1.37 -3.24 -6.02
CA ILE A 56 2.13 -3.81 -7.15
C ILE A 56 1.18 -4.02 -8.33
N LEU A 57 1.40 -3.30 -9.42
CA LEU A 57 0.59 -3.35 -10.63
C LEU A 57 1.12 -4.32 -11.69
N ALA A 58 2.44 -4.54 -11.73
CA ALA A 58 3.05 -5.42 -12.72
C ALA A 58 4.14 -6.29 -12.07
N GLY A 59 4.32 -7.50 -12.61
CA GLY A 59 5.12 -8.57 -12.02
C GLY A 59 4.32 -9.86 -11.88
N GLU A 60 4.84 -10.81 -11.11
CA GLU A 60 4.21 -12.12 -10.92
C GLU A 60 2.82 -11.97 -10.27
N PRO A 61 1.74 -12.61 -10.77
CA PRO A 61 0.36 -12.35 -10.30
C PRO A 61 0.18 -12.54 -8.80
N ARG A 62 0.94 -13.45 -8.18
CA ARG A 62 0.94 -13.68 -6.73
C ARG A 62 1.48 -12.51 -5.93
N THR A 63 2.26 -11.63 -6.56
CA THR A 63 2.84 -10.43 -5.95
C THR A 63 2.01 -9.17 -6.23
N GLN A 64 0.99 -9.25 -7.09
CA GLN A 64 0.10 -8.13 -7.41
C GLN A 64 -0.92 -7.92 -6.31
N ILE A 65 -0.45 -7.45 -5.16
CA ILE A 65 -1.25 -7.24 -3.95
C ILE A 65 -0.99 -5.86 -3.34
N TRP A 66 -1.86 -5.48 -2.43
CA TRP A 66 -1.68 -4.35 -1.52
C TRP A 66 -0.83 -4.77 -0.32
N MET A 67 0.36 -4.19 -0.20
CA MET A 67 1.25 -4.40 0.92
C MET A 67 1.32 -3.17 1.79
N LEU A 68 1.16 -3.36 3.10
CA LEU A 68 1.39 -2.34 4.10
C LEU A 68 2.90 -2.28 4.39
N LEU A 69 3.53 -1.13 4.16
CA LEU A 69 4.97 -0.93 4.41
C LEU A 69 5.30 -0.56 5.86
N ASN A 70 4.28 -0.47 6.73
CA ASN A 70 4.28 0.18 8.04
C ASN A 70 4.16 1.71 7.96
N ALA A 71 3.57 2.29 9.00
CA ALA A 71 3.42 3.73 9.12
C ALA A 71 4.78 4.36 9.46
N ALA A 72 5.31 5.11 8.48
CA ALA A 72 6.56 5.86 8.53
C ALA A 72 7.79 5.04 8.99
N GLN A 73 8.47 4.40 8.05
CA GLN A 73 9.90 4.16 8.21
C GLN A 73 10.58 5.53 8.06
N HIS A 74 10.91 6.15 9.19
CA HIS A 74 11.66 7.40 9.28
C HIS A 74 13.16 7.11 9.29
#